data_AF-A0A2J8B634-F1
#
_entry.id   AF-A0A2J8B634-F1
#
_cell.length_a   1.000
_cell.length_b   1.000
_cell.length_c   1.000
_cell.angle_alpha   90.00
_cell.angle_beta   90.00
_cell.angle_gamma   90.00
#
_symmetry.space_group_name_H-M   'P 1'
#
loop_
_entity.id
_entity.type
_entity.pdbx_description
1 polymer ?
#
loop_
_entity_poly.entity_id
_entity_poly.type
_entity_poly.pdbx_seq_one_letter_code
_entity_poly.pdbx_strand_id
1 'polypeptide(L)' 'MMFLKSLNVDEQPWGELGFRKIRVKNYYVYFWVDENRKEVQIFAVIYVRRDQVKQPEQL' A
#
# COMPACT_ATOMS: atom_id res chain seq x y z
N MET A 1 -17.18 -13.93 6.59
CA MET A 1 -17.50 -12.58 6.09
C MET A 1 -16.33 -11.66 6.39
N MET A 2 -15.34 -11.56 5.48
CA MET A 2 -14.16 -10.74 5.71
C MET A 2 -14.52 -9.29 5.42
N PHE A 3 -14.58 -8.49 6.49
CA PHE A 3 -14.70 -7.04 6.42
C PHE A 3 -13.57 -6.47 5.56
N LEU A 4 -13.90 -5.99 4.35
CA LEU A 4 -13.07 -5.07 3.60
C LEU A 4 -13.03 -3.75 4.39
N LYS A 5 -12.16 -3.69 5.40
CA LYS A 5 -11.78 -2.44 6.04
C LYS A 5 -11.20 -1.58 4.93
N SER A 6 -11.91 -0.51 4.59
CA SER A 6 -11.58 0.59 3.67
C SER A 6 -10.18 0.47 3.04
N LEU A 7 -10.12 0.23 1.73
CA LEU A 7 -8.89 0.15 0.93
C LEU A 7 -8.14 1.48 0.83
N ASN A 8 -8.68 2.56 1.41
CA ASN A 8 -8.08 3.88 1.36
C ASN A 8 -6.91 3.95 2.35
N VAL A 9 -5.79 4.43 1.84
CA VAL A 9 -4.61 4.72 2.64
C VAL A 9 -4.83 6.05 3.33
N ASP A 10 -5.06 6.08 4.64
CA ASP A 10 -5.12 7.33 5.39
C ASP A 10 -3.72 7.97 5.59
N GLU A 11 -2.64 7.27 5.19
CA GLU A 11 -1.27 7.80 5.19
C GLU A 11 -1.08 8.81 4.05
N GLN A 12 -0.89 10.06 4.43
CA GLN A 12 -0.46 11.13 3.53
C GLN A 12 0.98 10.88 3.03
N PRO A 13 1.32 11.21 1.76
CA PRO A 13 0.49 11.81 0.70
C PRO A 13 -0.30 10.79 -0.15
N TRP A 14 -0.14 9.50 0.11
CA TRP A 14 -0.59 8.42 -0.78
C TRP A 14 -2.11 8.29 -0.86
N GLY A 15 -2.81 8.62 0.22
CA GLY A 15 -4.28 8.64 0.27
C GLY A 15 -4.93 9.62 -0.71
N GLU A 16 -4.42 10.85 -0.78
CA GLU A 16 -4.94 11.90 -1.67
C GLU A 16 -4.67 11.59 -3.14
N LEU A 17 -3.57 10.88 -3.42
CA LEU A 17 -3.19 10.43 -4.76
C LEU A 17 -3.99 9.20 -5.23
N GLY A 18 -4.92 8.68 -4.43
CA GLY A 18 -5.78 7.56 -4.80
C GLY A 18 -5.10 6.18 -4.73
N PHE A 19 -3.94 6.08 -4.09
CA PHE A 19 -3.29 4.80 -3.85
C PHE A 19 -4.05 4.01 -2.79
N ARG A 20 -4.11 2.69 -3.01
CA ARG A 20 -4.77 1.74 -2.13
C ARG A 20 -3.74 0.84 -1.48
N LYS A 21 -4.00 0.44 -0.23
CA LYS A 21 -3.16 -0.50 0.52
C LYS A 21 -4.02 -1.67 0.97
N ILE A 22 -3.49 -2.87 0.78
CA ILE A 22 -4.04 -4.08 1.38
C ILE A 22 -2.95 -4.77 2.20
N ARG A 23 -3.35 -5.35 3.33
CA ARG A 23 -2.49 -6.20 4.14
C ARG A 23 -2.76 -7.66 3.80
N VAL A 24 -1.74 -8.37 3.33
CA VAL A 24 -1.77 -9.82 3.09
C VAL A 24 -0.77 -10.48 4.02
N LYS A 25 -1.25 -11.20 5.04
CA LYS A 25 -0.43 -11.78 6.11
C LYS A 25 0.50 -10.72 6.76
N ASN A 26 1.80 -10.85 6.53
CA ASN A 26 2.86 -9.98 7.04
C ASN A 26 3.39 -9.02 5.96
N TYR A 27 2.65 -8.78 4.89
CA TYR A 27 3.04 -7.84 3.83
C TYR A 27 1.97 -6.76 3.63
N TYR A 28 2.42 -5.54 3.39
CA TYR A 28 1.63 -4.47 2.81
C TYR A 28 1.85 -4.45 1.30
N VAL A 29 0.76 -4.41 0.54
CA VAL A 29 0.79 -4.26 -0.90
C VAL A 29 0.16 -2.92 -1.23
N TYR A 30 0.93 -2.07 -1.89
CA TYR A 30 0.50 -0.77 -2.39
C TYR A 30 0.20 -0.88 -3.86
N PHE A 31 -1.00 -0.46 -4.25
CA PHE A 31 -1.45 -0.58 -5.62
C PHE A 31 -2.35 0.59 -6.02
N TRP A 32 -2.45 0.78 -7.32
CA TRP A 32 -3.39 1.70 -7.95
C TRP A 32 -4.22 0.94 -8.98
N VAL A 33 -5.46 1.36 -9.17
CA VAL A 33 -6.38 0.78 -10.14
C VAL A 33 -6.57 1.80 -11.25
N ASP A 34 -6.13 1.44 -12.45
CA ASP A 34 -6.43 2.21 -13.65
C ASP A 34 -7.73 1.70 -14.24
N GLU A 35 -8.83 2.41 -13.99
CA GLU A 35 -10.16 2.03 -14.47
C GLU A 35 -10.34 2.18 -15.97
N ASN A 36 -9.52 3.01 -16.64
CA ASN A 36 -9.57 3.21 -18.09
C ASN A 36 -8.92 2.02 -18.79
N ARG A 37 -7.77 1.59 -18.28
CA ARG A 37 -7.02 0.44 -18.83
C ARG A 37 -7.50 -0.90 -18.30
N LYS A 38 -8.35 -0.91 -17.25
CA LYS A 38 -8.78 -2.11 -16.52
C LYS A 38 -7.60 -2.89 -15.96
N GLU A 39 -6.58 -2.18 -15.49
CA GLU A 39 -5.33 -2.75 -14.98
C GLU A 39 -5.14 -2.40 -13.50
N VAL A 40 -4.44 -3.28 -12.77
CA VAL A 40 -4.01 -3.02 -11.39
C VAL A 40 -2.49 -2.94 -11.39
N GLN A 41 -1.95 -1.79 -11.01
CA GLN A 41 -0.52 -1.56 -10.92
C GLN A 41 -0.05 -1.72 -9.48
N ILE A 42 0.90 -2.63 -9.26
CA ILE A 42 1.51 -2.85 -7.95
C ILE A 42 2.79 -2.04 -7.86
N PHE A 43 2.87 -1.15 -6.87
CA PHE A 43 4.02 -0.25 -6.69
C PHE A 43 5.01 -0.82 -5.68
N ALA A 44 4.52 -1.41 -4.60
CA ALA A 44 5.38 -1.91 -3.54
C ALA A 44 4.76 -3.11 -2.82
N VAL A 45 5.61 -4.06 -2.44
CA VAL A 45 5.28 -5.16 -1.54
C VAL A 45 6.28 -5.11 -0.39
N ILE A 46 5.82 -4.64 0.77
CA ILE A 46 6.67 -4.32 1.91
C ILE A 46 6.36 -5.29 3.05
N TYR A 47 7.39 -5.92 3.61
CA TYR A 47 7.24 -6.78 4.78
C TYR A 47 6.99 -5.94 6.04
N VAL A 48 5.87 -6.20 6.72
CA VAL A 48 5.33 -5.41 7.84
C VAL A 48 6.25 -5.39 9.05
N ARG A 49 7.00 -6.48 9.30
CA ARG A 49 7.91 -6.56 10.46
C ARG A 49 9.30 -6.00 10.17
N ARG A 50 9.52 -5.43 8.97
CA ARG A 50 10.73 -4.66 8.69
C ARG A 50 10.50 -3.27 9.29
N ASP A 51 11.25 -2.96 10.34
CA ASP A 51 11.16 -1.68 11.02
C ASP A 51 11.57 -0.55 10.07
N GLN A 52 10.58 0.14 9.49
CA GLN A 52 10.79 1.22 8.52
C GLN A 52 11.50 2.43 9.15
N VAL A 53 11.44 2.56 10.49
CA VAL A 53 11.93 3.73 11.23
C VAL A 53 13.47 3.79 11.27
N LYS A 54 14.17 2.69 10.99
CA LYS A 54 15.65 2.62 11.07
C LYS A 54 16.40 2.79 9.75
N GLN A 55 15.72 3.17 8.65
CA GLN A 55 16.38 3.34 7.35
C GLN A 55 16.52 4.80 6.86
N PRO A 56 17.08 5.74 7.64
CA PRO A 56 17.63 6.97 7.08
C PRO A 56 19.15 7.16 7.34
N GLU A 57 19.97 6.11 7.38
CA GLU A 57 21.44 6.26 7.57
C GLU A 57 22.31 5.68 6.45
N GLN A 58 21.74 5.17 5.37
CA GLN A 58 22.53 4.67 4.23
C GLN A 58 21.97 5.16 2.90
N LEU A 59 22.08 6.47 2.67
CA LEU A 59 22.09 7.09 1.35
C LEU A 59 23.08 8.26 1.37
#